data_AF-A0A9D2IPC0-F1
#
_entry.id   AF-A0A9D2IPC0-F1
#
_cell.length_a   1.000
_cell.length_b   1.000
_cell.length_c   1.000
_cell.angle_alpha   90.00
_cell.angle_beta   90.00
_cell.angle_gamma   90.00
#
_symmetry.space_group_name_H-M   'P 1'
#
loop_
_entity.id
_entity.type
_entity.pdbx_description
1 polymer ?
#
loop_
_entity_poly.entity_id
_entity_poly.type
_entity_poly.pdbx_seq_one_letter_code
_entity_poly.pdbx_strand_id
1 'polypeptide(L)'
;MGLLGRIRNAGAIFVGPWSSEPLGDYVAGPNHTLPTGGTARWANPLGVYDFQKRSSVICYTPEGLLADAPATQTIAQAEGLWAHALSVGIRRRLAEGSDPDVSAAGPLAWPEALPEPVGVPLPGFERRA
;
A
#
# COMPACT_ATOMS: atom_id res chain seq x y z
N MET A 1 10.92 17.05 -32.58
CA MET A 1 10.83 16.05 -31.49
C MET A 1 11.60 16.41 -30.21
N GLY A 2 12.66 17.23 -30.24
CA GLY A 2 13.53 17.47 -29.07
C GLY A 2 12.89 18.07 -27.80
N LEU A 3 11.65 18.57 -27.87
CA LEU A 3 10.92 19.08 -26.70
C LEU A 3 9.95 18.06 -26.08
N LEU A 4 9.60 16.98 -26.79
CA LEU A 4 8.54 16.05 -26.37
C LEU A 4 8.86 15.42 -24.99
N GLY A 5 10.11 14.98 -24.79
CA GLY A 5 10.55 14.43 -23.50
C GLY A 5 10.62 15.42 -22.34
N ARG A 6 10.42 16.72 -22.58
CA ARG A 6 10.36 17.75 -21.54
C ARG A 6 8.93 18.05 -21.08
N ILE A 7 7.91 17.57 -21.80
CA ILE A 7 6.51 17.78 -21.46
C ILE A 7 6.14 16.82 -20.33
N ARG A 8 5.72 17.37 -19.19
CA ARG A 8 5.34 16.59 -18.00
C ARG A 8 3.83 16.42 -17.84
N ASN A 9 3.04 17.43 -18.23
CA ASN A 9 1.59 17.47 -17.98
C ASN A 9 0.87 17.89 -19.27
N ALA A 10 0.18 16.96 -19.93
CA ALA A 10 -0.66 17.22 -21.10
C ALA A 10 -1.67 16.08 -21.27
N GLY A 11 -2.93 16.40 -21.58
CA GLY A 11 -3.94 15.38 -21.91
C GLY A 11 -3.67 14.73 -23.26
N ALA A 12 -3.35 15.53 -24.28
CA ALA A 12 -2.90 15.06 -25.58
C ALA A 12 -1.77 15.96 -26.07
N ILE A 13 -0.86 15.41 -26.88
CA ILE A 13 0.26 16.17 -27.46
C ILE A 13 0.23 15.96 -28.98
N PHE A 14 0.05 17.05 -29.71
CA PHE A 14 0.03 17.07 -31.16
C PHE A 14 1.38 17.61 -31.66
N VAL A 15 2.10 16.83 -32.50
CA VAL A 15 3.48 17.13 -32.85
C VAL A 15 3.67 17.32 -34.35
N GLY A 16 4.06 18.52 -34.76
CA GLY A 16 4.38 18.87 -36.15
C GLY A 16 3.24 19.59 -36.87
N PRO A 17 3.52 20.20 -38.04
CA PRO A 17 2.59 21.11 -38.71
C PRO A 17 1.34 20.43 -39.27
N TRP A 18 1.34 19.10 -39.42
CA TRP A 18 0.24 18.32 -40.01
C TRP A 18 -0.63 17.60 -38.98
N SER A 19 -0.33 17.75 -37.69
CA SER A 19 -1.08 17.14 -36.59
C SER A 19 -1.98 18.20 -35.94
N SER A 20 -2.99 18.68 -36.67
CA SER A 20 -3.97 19.61 -36.09
C SER A 20 -4.79 18.90 -34.99
N GLU A 21 -5.10 19.62 -33.92
CA GLU A 21 -5.88 19.08 -32.79
C GLU A 21 -7.19 18.37 -33.16
N PRO A 22 -7.99 18.85 -34.16
CA PRO A 22 -9.21 18.17 -34.57
C PRO A 22 -9.01 16.74 -35.09
N LEU A 23 -7.81 16.38 -35.56
CA LEU A 23 -7.54 14.99 -35.93
C LEU A 23 -7.67 14.06 -34.72
N GLY A 24 -7.21 14.50 -33.54
CA GLY A 24 -7.32 13.77 -32.29
C GLY A 24 -8.74 13.70 -31.75
N ASP A 25 -9.55 14.72 -32.05
CA ASP A 25 -10.95 14.77 -31.63
C ASP A 25 -11.85 13.79 -32.38
N TYR A 26 -11.48 13.41 -33.60
CA TYR A 26 -12.37 12.64 -34.47
C TYR A 26 -11.83 11.29 -34.92
N VAL A 27 -10.60 11.22 -35.44
CA VAL A 27 -10.18 10.06 -36.27
C VAL A 27 -8.84 9.45 -35.91
N ALA A 28 -7.95 10.17 -35.22
CA ALA A 28 -6.59 9.69 -34.97
C ALA A 28 -6.53 8.49 -34.02
N GLY A 29 -7.57 8.27 -33.21
CA GLY A 29 -7.70 7.11 -32.32
C GLY A 29 -7.62 7.39 -30.80
N PRO A 30 -6.78 8.33 -30.30
CA PRO A 30 -6.79 8.71 -28.89
C PRO A 30 -8.16 9.21 -28.43
N ASN A 31 -8.45 9.09 -27.13
CA ASN A 31 -9.70 9.59 -26.57
C ASN A 31 -9.61 11.10 -26.30
N HIS A 32 -10.55 11.87 -26.84
CA HIS A 32 -10.62 13.33 -26.64
C HIS A 32 -11.29 13.77 -25.33
N THR A 33 -11.74 12.81 -24.50
CA THR A 33 -12.19 13.09 -23.13
C THR A 33 -10.95 13.29 -22.25
N LEU A 34 -10.45 14.52 -22.24
CA LEU A 34 -9.19 14.91 -21.62
C LEU A 34 -9.38 15.60 -20.25
N PRO A 35 -8.38 15.53 -19.36
CA PRO A 35 -8.34 16.34 -18.14
C PRO A 35 -8.32 17.85 -18.44
N THR A 36 -9.26 18.61 -17.85
CA THR A 36 -9.37 20.08 -17.97
C THR A 36 -9.11 20.79 -16.63
N GLY A 37 -9.11 22.13 -16.59
CA GLY A 37 -8.92 22.87 -15.33
C GLY A 37 -7.57 22.64 -14.62
N GLY A 38 -6.52 22.28 -15.39
CA GLY A 38 -5.18 21.99 -14.85
C GLY A 38 -5.00 20.57 -14.30
N THR A 39 -6.00 19.70 -14.43
CA THR A 39 -5.97 18.33 -13.88
C THR A 39 -5.07 17.36 -14.63
N ALA A 40 -4.56 17.72 -15.82
CA ALA A 40 -3.52 16.97 -16.53
C ALA A 40 -2.18 16.83 -15.74
N ARG A 41 -2.09 17.46 -14.57
CA ARG A 41 -1.00 17.26 -13.59
C ARG A 41 -1.08 15.93 -12.83
N TRP A 42 -2.25 15.30 -12.80
CA TRP A 42 -2.49 14.08 -12.00
C TRP A 42 -3.53 13.13 -12.58
N ALA A 43 -4.36 13.57 -13.54
CA ALA A 43 -5.32 12.74 -14.26
C ALA A 43 -4.83 12.41 -15.67
N ASN A 44 -5.33 11.30 -16.21
CA ASN A 44 -5.05 10.83 -17.57
C ASN A 44 -6.28 11.03 -18.48
N PRO A 45 -6.12 11.01 -19.81
CA PRO A 45 -7.23 10.84 -20.75
C PRO A 45 -8.04 9.59 -20.46
N LEU A 46 -9.33 9.61 -20.81
CA LEU A 46 -10.19 8.43 -20.69
C LEU A 46 -9.62 7.26 -21.49
N GLY A 47 -9.45 6.11 -20.86
CA GLY A 47 -8.95 4.89 -21.46
C GLY A 47 -9.69 3.65 -20.97
N VAL A 48 -9.32 2.49 -21.51
CA VAL A 48 -9.93 1.21 -21.12
C VAL A 48 -9.77 0.90 -19.64
N TYR A 49 -8.75 1.46 -18.97
CA TYR A 49 -8.49 1.22 -17.55
C TYR A 49 -9.52 1.89 -16.64
N ASP A 50 -10.18 2.97 -17.08
CA ASP A 50 -11.23 3.65 -16.32
C ASP A 50 -12.50 2.80 -16.17
N PHE A 51 -12.67 1.81 -17.06
CA PHE A 51 -13.77 0.84 -17.06
C PHE A 51 -13.37 -0.51 -16.45
N GLN A 52 -12.14 -0.64 -15.94
CA GLN A 52 -11.65 -1.85 -15.30
C GLN A 52 -11.51 -1.66 -13.80
N LYS A 53 -11.61 -2.76 -13.06
CA LYS A 53 -11.19 -2.85 -11.66
C LYS A 53 -10.00 -3.78 -11.55
N ARG A 54 -9.00 -3.41 -10.76
CA ARG A 54 -7.81 -4.23 -10.49
C ARG A 54 -7.85 -4.66 -9.03
N SER A 55 -7.73 -5.97 -8.79
CA SER A 55 -7.68 -6.55 -7.45
C SER A 55 -6.37 -7.34 -7.29
N SER A 56 -5.66 -7.10 -6.20
CA SER A 56 -4.53 -7.96 -5.81
C SER A 56 -5.05 -9.24 -5.18
N VAL A 57 -4.54 -10.38 -5.62
CA VAL A 57 -4.81 -11.69 -5.01
C VAL A 57 -3.54 -12.15 -4.31
N ILE A 58 -3.65 -12.42 -3.01
CA ILE A 58 -2.54 -12.84 -2.15
C ILE A 58 -2.87 -14.23 -1.61
N CYS A 59 -1.97 -15.18 -1.81
CA CYS A 59 -2.10 -16.57 -1.34
C CYS A 59 -0.77 -17.02 -0.74
N TYR A 60 -0.81 -17.58 0.46
CA TYR A 60 0.38 -18.03 1.19
C TYR A 60 0.34 -19.54 1.37
N THR A 61 1.51 -20.18 1.22
CA THR A 61 1.73 -21.52 1.77
C THR A 61 2.04 -21.41 3.28
N PRO A 62 1.94 -22.51 4.04
CA PRO A 62 2.36 -22.52 5.44
C PRO A 62 3.82 -22.05 5.62
N GLU A 63 4.72 -22.46 4.73
CA GLU A 63 6.15 -22.08 4.80
C GLU A 63 6.36 -20.58 4.54
N GLY A 64 5.64 -20.01 3.57
CA GLY A 64 5.66 -18.56 3.34
C GLY A 64 5.12 -17.80 4.55
N LEU A 65 4.06 -18.30 5.18
CA LEU A 65 3.52 -17.67 6.39
C LEU A 65 4.53 -17.71 7.52
N LEU A 66 5.22 -18.83 7.72
CA LEU A 66 6.26 -18.97 8.75
C LEU A 66 7.44 -18.02 8.51
N ALA A 67 7.81 -17.79 7.25
CA ALA A 67 8.88 -16.86 6.89
C ALA A 67 8.53 -15.39 7.21
N ASP A 68 7.31 -14.96 6.89
CA ASP A 68 6.91 -13.54 7.02
C ASP A 68 6.19 -13.22 8.35
N ALA A 69 5.75 -14.24 9.09
CA ALA A 69 5.06 -14.07 10.37
C ALA A 69 5.86 -13.25 11.39
N PRO A 70 7.17 -13.49 11.62
CA PRO A 70 7.94 -12.71 12.59
C PRO A 70 7.94 -11.20 12.27
N ALA A 71 8.16 -10.84 11.00
CA ALA A 71 8.16 -9.43 10.58
C ALA A 71 6.76 -8.82 10.70
N THR A 72 5.72 -9.55 10.27
CA THR A 72 4.34 -9.09 10.33
C THR A 72 3.88 -8.85 11.77
N GLN A 73 4.20 -9.78 12.69
CA GLN A 73 3.89 -9.63 14.12
C GLN A 73 4.64 -8.44 14.72
N THR A 74 5.93 -8.28 14.41
CA THR A 74 6.75 -7.16 14.92
C THR A 74 6.20 -5.80 14.50
N ILE A 75 5.86 -5.64 13.22
CA ILE A 75 5.29 -4.39 12.69
C ILE A 75 3.92 -4.13 13.31
N ALA A 76 3.04 -5.13 13.34
CA ALA A 76 1.70 -4.99 13.92
C ALA A 76 1.75 -4.65 15.43
N GLN A 77 2.72 -5.18 16.18
CA GLN A 77 2.95 -4.79 17.57
C GLN A 77 3.40 -3.33 17.70
N ALA A 78 4.36 -2.90 16.88
CA ALA A 78 4.87 -1.53 16.89
C ALA A 78 3.77 -0.50 16.55
N GLU A 79 2.80 -0.88 15.73
CA GLU A 79 1.62 -0.06 15.41
C GLU A 79 0.51 -0.15 16.46
N GLY A 80 0.64 -1.00 17.48
CA GLY A 80 -0.42 -1.24 18.48
C GLY A 80 -1.62 -2.04 17.94
N LEU A 81 -1.50 -2.70 16.79
CA LEU A 81 -2.54 -3.48 16.13
C LEU A 81 -2.54 -4.94 16.60
N TRP A 82 -2.91 -5.14 17.86
CA TRP A 82 -2.81 -6.42 18.57
C TRP A 82 -3.56 -7.57 17.88
N ALA A 83 -4.76 -7.30 17.36
CA ALA A 83 -5.54 -8.30 16.64
C ALA A 83 -4.86 -8.77 15.33
N HIS A 84 -4.09 -7.89 14.68
CA HIS A 84 -3.36 -8.25 13.46
C HIS A 84 -2.18 -9.16 13.80
N ALA A 85 -1.39 -8.80 14.81
CA ALA A 85 -0.31 -9.65 15.32
C ALA A 85 -0.83 -11.03 15.79
N LEU A 86 -1.97 -11.05 16.47
CA LEU A 86 -2.59 -12.28 16.98
C LEU A 86 -3.05 -13.21 15.84
N SER A 87 -3.70 -12.66 14.81
CA SER A 87 -4.20 -13.43 13.66
C SER A 87 -3.08 -14.22 12.96
N VAL A 88 -1.90 -13.60 12.85
CA VAL A 88 -0.71 -14.24 12.28
C VAL A 88 -0.08 -15.22 13.27
N GLY A 89 0.06 -14.82 14.55
CA GLY A 89 0.64 -15.66 15.59
C GLY A 89 -0.10 -16.99 15.81
N ILE A 90 -1.44 -16.98 15.78
CA ILE A 90 -2.27 -18.19 15.87
C ILE A 90 -1.94 -19.17 14.73
N ARG A 91 -1.85 -18.67 13.49
CA ARG A 91 -1.55 -19.50 12.31
C ARG A 91 -0.11 -19.99 12.30
N ARG A 92 0.82 -19.15 12.75
CA ARG A 92 2.22 -19.53 12.93
C ARG A 92 2.34 -20.73 13.88
N ARG A 93 1.69 -20.66 15.04
CA ARG A 93 1.69 -21.75 16.04
C ARG A 93 1.06 -23.04 15.50
N LEU A 94 -0.06 -22.92 14.78
CA LEU A 94 -0.68 -24.06 14.08
C LEU A 94 0.28 -24.69 13.07
N ALA A 95 0.95 -23.87 12.26
CA ALA A 95 1.90 -24.36 11.25
C ALA A 95 3.17 -24.96 11.87
N GLU A 96 3.59 -24.50 13.05
CA GLU A 96 4.66 -25.09 13.87
C GLU A 96 4.22 -26.38 14.59
N GLY A 97 2.96 -26.81 14.44
CA GLY A 97 2.43 -28.06 15.04
C GLY A 97 1.98 -27.92 16.50
N SER A 98 1.79 -26.69 16.97
CA SER A 98 1.30 -26.40 18.33
C SER A 98 -0.15 -25.91 18.31
N ASP A 99 -0.95 -26.38 19.27
CA ASP A 99 -2.34 -25.91 19.42
C ASP A 99 -2.34 -24.47 19.97
N PRO A 100 -2.88 -23.48 19.26
CA PRO A 100 -2.93 -22.12 19.74
C PRO A 100 -3.99 -22.01 20.84
N ASP A 101 -3.56 -22.04 22.10
CA ASP A 101 -4.39 -21.61 23.21
C ASP A 101 -4.73 -20.12 23.05
N VAL A 102 -5.91 -19.84 22.50
CA VAL A 102 -6.40 -18.48 22.25
C VAL A 102 -6.69 -17.71 23.54
N SER A 103 -6.73 -18.38 24.69
CA SER A 103 -6.78 -17.69 25.99
C SER A 103 -5.44 -17.02 26.34
N ALA A 104 -4.34 -17.45 25.71
CA ALA A 104 -3.01 -16.84 25.77
C ALA A 104 -2.74 -15.85 24.63
N ALA A 105 -3.72 -14.98 24.32
CA ALA A 105 -3.62 -14.00 23.23
C ALA A 105 -2.41 -13.06 23.33
N GLY A 106 -1.99 -12.71 24.55
CA GLY A 106 -0.78 -11.92 24.81
C GLY A 106 0.48 -12.64 24.31
N PRO A 107 0.88 -13.79 24.85
CA PRO A 107 2.06 -14.51 24.36
C PRO A 107 2.00 -14.94 22.88
N LEU A 108 0.80 -15.07 22.30
CA LEU A 108 0.63 -15.38 20.87
C LEU A 108 0.93 -14.19 19.97
N ALA A 109 0.43 -13.01 20.32
CA ALA A 109 0.73 -11.81 19.57
C ALA A 109 2.10 -11.22 19.92
N TRP A 110 2.67 -11.55 21.10
CA TRP A 110 3.97 -11.15 21.61
C TRP A 110 4.76 -12.41 22.00
N PRO A 111 5.41 -13.09 21.03
CA PRO A 111 6.20 -14.28 21.33
C PRO A 111 7.35 -14.00 22.31
N GLU A 112 7.80 -12.75 22.36
CA GLU A 112 8.74 -12.25 23.36
C GLU A 112 8.06 -11.17 24.22
N ALA A 113 8.32 -11.18 25.52
CA ALA A 113 7.89 -10.12 26.42
C ALA A 113 8.58 -8.80 26.01
N LEU A 114 7.81 -7.73 25.83
CA LEU A 114 8.42 -6.42 25.63
C LEU A 114 9.23 -6.06 26.88
N PRO A 115 10.46 -5.54 26.73
CA PRO A 115 11.17 -4.98 27.86
C PRO A 115 10.31 -3.88 28.47
N GLU A 116 10.33 -3.78 29.80
CA GLU A 116 9.74 -2.63 30.51
C GLU A 116 10.21 -1.36 29.80
N PRO A 117 9.29 -0.47 29.38
CA PRO A 117 9.68 0.74 28.68
C PRO A 117 10.68 1.46 29.54
N VAL A 118 11.92 1.56 29.05
CA VAL A 118 12.97 2.33 29.72
C VAL A 118 12.39 3.71 29.85
N GLY A 119 12.10 4.14 31.08
CA GLY A 119 11.37 5.38 31.33
C GLY A 119 12.13 6.53 30.71
N VAL A 120 11.76 6.92 29.49
CA VAL A 120 12.27 8.12 28.86
C VAL A 120 11.66 9.26 29.67
N PRO A 121 12.46 10.05 30.40
CA PRO A 121 11.92 11.16 31.15
C PRO A 121 11.29 12.11 30.14
N LEU A 122 9.96 12.20 30.14
CA LEU A 122 9.27 13.23 29.39
C LEU A 122 9.51 14.54 30.15
N PRO A 123 10.12 15.57 29.53
CA PRO A 123 10.34 16.85 30.20
C PRO A 123 9.02 17.39 30.76
N GLY A 124 8.92 17.53 32.08
CA GLY A 124 7.72 18.02 32.77
C GLY A 124 6.71 16.97 33.24
N PHE A 125 6.95 15.67 33.04
CA PHE A 125 6.09 14.58 33.53
C PHE A 125 6.84 13.68 34.54
N GLU A 126 7.32 14.30 35.62
CA GLU A 126 7.92 13.55 36.73
C GLU A 126 6.82 12.76 37.44
N ARG A 127 7.00 11.44 37.57
CA ARG A 127 6.07 10.57 38.31
C ARG A 127 6.01 11.06 39.76
N ARG A 128 4.94 11.75 40.13
CA ARG A 128 4.65 12.05 41.53
C ARG A 128 4.36 10.73 42.25
N ALA A 129 5.15 10.45 43.29
CA ALA A 129 5.03 9.30 44.15
C ALA A 129 3.75 9.35 45.00
#